data_AF-A0A1W2TQP2-F1
#
_entry.id   AF-A0A1W2TQP2-F1
#
_cell.length_a   1.000
_cell.length_b   1.000
_cell.length_c   1.000
_cell.angle_alpha   90.00
_cell.angle_beta   90.00
_cell.angle_gamma   90.00
#
_symmetry.space_group_name_H-M   'P 1'
#
loop_
_entity.id
_entity.type
_entity.pdbx_description
1 polymer ?
#
loop_
_entity_poly.entity_id
_entity_poly.type
_entity_poly.pdbx_seq_one_letter_code
_entity_poly.pdbx_strand_id
1 'polypeptide(L)'
;MPNAPDFDEILGHLGPETLLSQSNVVTGWQYNLAANQWQKDMSHLWDIMMAGRQAAVLDAAYGPTDSEVRVNWVEYSASDFKTLCNTQKMRTTLYASFSLFGLISIFLVGILLSVASYVLESLSCVLHTRGYGQYEDLEWKINSTMQLQRSAYEAFGIGTWSNCTRTIPITKEDEVLGSLDILDPEHPLIC
;
A
#
# COMPACT_ATOMS: atom_id res chain seq x y z
N MET A 1 9.61 0.06 -33.88
CA MET A 1 8.96 1.33 -33.51
C MET A 1 9.41 2.34 -34.53
N PRO A 2 8.50 3.04 -35.22
CA PRO A 2 8.81 3.68 -36.49
C PRO A 2 9.89 4.77 -36.42
N ASN A 3 10.16 5.35 -35.24
CA ASN A 3 11.10 6.47 -35.09
C ASN A 3 12.15 6.26 -33.97
N ALA A 4 12.39 5.02 -33.52
CA ALA A 4 13.43 4.78 -32.53
C ALA A 4 14.80 4.80 -33.22
N PRO A 5 15.78 5.59 -32.72
CA PRO A 5 17.07 5.72 -33.37
C PRO A 5 17.78 4.36 -33.35
N ASP A 6 18.24 3.92 -34.52
CA ASP A 6 19.04 2.71 -34.64
C ASP A 6 20.51 3.00 -34.37
N PHE A 7 21.31 1.96 -34.17
CA PHE A 7 22.73 2.08 -33.86
C PHE A 7 23.49 2.94 -34.88
N ASP A 8 23.23 2.74 -36.17
CA ASP A 8 23.87 3.50 -37.25
C ASP A 8 23.46 4.99 -37.24
N GLU A 9 22.23 5.30 -36.85
CA GLU A 9 21.74 6.67 -36.76
C GLU A 9 22.35 7.41 -35.58
N ILE A 10 22.47 6.73 -34.43
CA ILE A 10 23.15 7.25 -33.24
C ILE A 10 24.62 7.54 -33.56
N LEU A 11 25.31 6.59 -34.20
CA LEU A 11 26.70 6.78 -34.62
C LEU A 11 26.84 7.85 -35.70
N GLY A 12 25.89 7.97 -36.62
CA GLY A 12 25.90 9.00 -37.66
C GLY A 12 25.75 10.41 -37.11
N HIS A 13 24.92 10.58 -36.07
CA HIS A 13 24.65 11.89 -35.48
C HIS A 13 25.65 12.31 -34.40
N LEU A 14 26.02 11.40 -33.49
CA LEU A 14 26.90 11.71 -32.36
C LEU A 14 28.36 11.31 -32.64
N GLY A 15 28.61 10.39 -33.56
CA GLY A 15 29.95 9.96 -33.93
C GLY A 15 30.78 9.51 -32.73
N PRO A 16 32.02 10.02 -32.56
CA PRO A 16 32.88 9.63 -31.46
C PRO A 16 32.33 10.04 -30.07
N GLU A 17 31.40 11.00 -29.99
CA GLU A 17 30.88 11.56 -28.71
C GLU A 17 29.99 10.58 -27.94
N THR A 18 29.57 9.52 -28.61
CA THR A 18 28.89 8.38 -28.00
C THR A 18 29.77 7.59 -27.02
N LEU A 19 31.09 7.65 -27.17
CA LEU A 19 32.04 6.86 -26.39
C LEU A 19 32.47 7.62 -25.13
N LEU A 20 32.38 6.99 -23.97
CA LEU A 20 32.89 7.59 -22.72
C LEU A 20 34.40 7.82 -22.79
N SER A 21 35.13 7.00 -23.56
CA SER A 21 36.57 7.17 -23.77
C SER A 21 36.96 8.51 -24.42
N GLN A 22 36.07 9.13 -25.21
CA GLN A 22 36.37 10.42 -25.83
C GLN A 22 36.53 11.56 -24.80
N SER A 23 35.85 11.46 -23.65
CA SER A 23 36.02 12.44 -22.57
C SER A 23 37.46 12.50 -22.02
N ASN A 24 38.25 11.44 -22.22
CA ASN A 24 39.66 11.35 -21.82
C ASN A 24 40.64 11.78 -22.94
N VAL A 25 40.12 12.27 -24.07
CA VAL A 25 40.93 12.86 -25.14
C VAL A 25 41.08 14.35 -24.86
N VAL A 26 42.32 14.81 -24.66
CA VAL A 26 42.62 16.23 -24.53
C VAL A 26 43.60 16.60 -25.62
N THR A 27 43.27 17.59 -26.46
CA THR A 27 44.14 18.06 -27.55
C THR A 27 44.58 16.95 -28.53
N GLY A 28 43.73 15.94 -28.75
CA GLY A 28 44.05 14.78 -29.60
C GLY A 28 44.94 13.71 -28.95
N TRP A 29 45.29 13.88 -27.68
CA TRP A 29 46.02 12.89 -26.89
C TRP A 29 45.07 12.09 -26.00
N GLN A 30 45.16 10.77 -26.09
CA GLN A 30 44.40 9.84 -25.28
C GLN A 30 45.19 9.49 -24.00
N TYR A 31 44.64 9.82 -22.83
CA TYR A 31 45.22 9.42 -21.54
C TYR A 31 44.94 7.95 -21.22
N ASN A 32 45.50 7.42 -20.13
CA ASN A 32 45.34 6.02 -19.74
C ASN A 32 43.86 5.60 -19.64
N LEU A 33 43.48 4.58 -20.42
CA LEU A 33 42.17 3.93 -20.33
C LEU A 33 42.20 2.81 -19.29
N ALA A 34 41.06 2.58 -18.65
CA ALA A 34 40.85 1.37 -17.87
C ALA A 34 40.85 0.13 -18.78
N ALA A 35 41.29 -1.02 -18.27
CA ALA A 35 41.32 -2.29 -19.03
C ALA A 35 39.92 -2.71 -19.55
N ASN A 36 38.85 -2.27 -18.89
CA ASN A 36 37.46 -2.53 -19.28
C ASN A 36 36.77 -1.35 -19.96
N GLN A 37 37.51 -0.38 -20.52
CA GLN A 37 36.91 0.82 -21.10
C GLN A 37 35.95 0.51 -22.26
N TRP A 38 36.28 -0.48 -23.12
CA TRP A 38 35.41 -0.86 -24.23
C TRP A 38 34.04 -1.38 -23.75
N GLN A 39 33.99 -2.04 -22.58
CA GLN A 39 32.74 -2.54 -22.00
C GLN A 39 31.88 -1.38 -21.52
N LYS A 40 32.52 -0.37 -20.91
CA LYS A 40 31.84 0.86 -20.46
C LYS A 40 31.30 1.67 -21.62
N ASP A 41 32.08 1.77 -22.70
CA ASP A 41 31.66 2.47 -23.90
C ASP A 41 30.47 1.75 -24.55
N MET A 42 30.50 0.41 -24.62
CA MET A 42 29.37 -0.37 -25.14
C MET A 42 28.13 -0.31 -24.25
N SER A 43 28.29 -0.34 -22.92
CA SER A 43 27.14 -0.18 -22.01
C SER A 43 26.53 1.21 -22.13
N HIS A 44 27.35 2.25 -22.27
CA HIS A 44 26.88 3.62 -22.46
C HIS A 44 26.13 3.78 -23.79
N LEU A 45 26.66 3.23 -24.87
CA LEU A 45 25.97 3.17 -26.17
C LEU A 45 24.61 2.47 -26.07
N TRP A 46 24.56 1.35 -25.35
CA TRP A 46 23.31 0.64 -25.09
C TRP A 46 22.31 1.47 -24.28
N ASP A 47 22.79 2.18 -23.26
CA ASP A 47 21.94 3.07 -22.46
C ASP A 47 21.36 4.22 -23.30
N ILE A 48 22.17 4.82 -24.20
CA ILE A 48 21.69 5.82 -25.16
C ILE A 48 20.62 5.21 -26.08
N MET A 49 20.87 4.01 -26.63
CA MET A 49 19.92 3.31 -27.50
C MET A 49 18.60 3.02 -26.79
N MET A 50 18.65 2.54 -25.54
CA MET A 50 17.47 2.25 -24.74
C MET A 50 16.70 3.51 -24.36
N ALA A 51 17.41 4.59 -23.99
CA ALA A 51 16.80 5.88 -23.74
C ALA A 51 16.13 6.43 -25.01
N GLY A 52 16.79 6.32 -26.17
CA GLY A 52 16.23 6.70 -27.47
C GLY A 52 14.96 5.90 -27.83
N ARG A 53 14.95 4.59 -27.56
CA ARG A 53 13.73 3.77 -27.74
C ARG A 53 12.60 4.20 -26.80
N GLN A 54 12.92 4.50 -25.54
CA GLN A 54 11.92 4.98 -24.58
C GLN A 54 11.37 6.35 -24.98
N ALA A 55 12.23 7.27 -25.42
CA ALA A 55 11.84 8.59 -25.92
C ALA A 55 10.96 8.50 -27.16
N ALA A 56 11.30 7.65 -28.14
CA ALA A 56 10.51 7.48 -29.36
C ALA A 56 9.06 7.03 -29.09
N VAL A 57 8.85 6.26 -28.02
CA VAL A 57 7.51 5.85 -27.58
C VAL A 57 6.73 7.03 -26.99
N LEU A 58 7.41 7.91 -26.25
CA LEU A 58 6.81 9.13 -25.69
C LEU A 58 6.50 10.14 -26.80
N ASP A 59 7.42 10.36 -27.73
CA ASP A 59 7.24 11.27 -28.86
C ASP A 59 6.09 10.83 -29.76
N ALA A 60 5.91 9.52 -29.96
CA ALA A 60 4.76 8.98 -30.67
C ALA A 60 3.43 9.27 -29.96
N ALA A 61 3.40 9.33 -28.62
CA ALA A 61 2.20 9.55 -27.84
C ALA A 61 1.86 11.05 -27.65
N TYR A 62 2.87 11.89 -27.38
CA TYR A 62 2.70 13.33 -27.18
C TYR A 62 2.67 14.12 -28.49
N GLY A 63 3.29 13.59 -29.55
CA GLY A 63 3.54 14.31 -30.78
C GLY A 63 4.69 15.32 -30.66
N PRO A 64 5.21 15.82 -31.79
CA PRO A 64 6.33 16.75 -31.82
C PRO A 64 5.93 18.08 -31.15
N THR A 65 6.80 18.56 -30.26
CA THR A 65 6.68 19.89 -29.64
C THR A 65 7.05 21.02 -30.60
N ASP A 66 7.97 20.76 -31.52
CA ASP A 66 8.37 21.69 -32.57
C ASP A 66 7.28 21.82 -33.65
N SER A 67 6.92 23.06 -34.00
CA SER A 67 5.98 23.36 -35.07
C SER A 67 6.48 22.95 -36.46
N GLU A 68 7.79 22.97 -36.72
CA GLU A 68 8.33 22.63 -38.05
C GLU A 68 8.23 21.12 -38.34
N VAL A 69 8.44 20.30 -37.32
CA VAL A 69 8.32 18.83 -37.41
C VAL A 69 6.85 18.38 -37.49
N ARG A 70 5.94 19.19 -36.92
CA ARG A 70 4.49 18.90 -36.91
C ARG A 70 3.86 18.86 -38.30
N VAL A 71 4.43 19.59 -39.27
CA VAL A 71 3.93 19.62 -40.66
C VAL A 71 4.03 18.27 -41.35
N ASN A 72 5.05 17.48 -41.02
CA ASN A 72 5.27 16.14 -41.57
C ASN A 72 4.77 15.03 -40.64
N TRP A 73 4.05 15.39 -39.58
CA TRP A 73 3.52 14.41 -38.64
C TRP A 73 2.31 13.70 -39.23
N VAL A 74 2.30 12.37 -39.13
CA VAL A 74 1.15 11.57 -39.57
C VAL A 74 0.01 11.78 -38.58
N GLU A 75 -1.12 12.29 -39.06
CA GLU A 75 -2.33 12.34 -38.25
C GLU A 75 -2.84 10.92 -38.03
N TYR A 76 -2.73 10.43 -36.80
CA TYR A 76 -3.16 9.08 -36.40
C TYR A 76 -4.69 8.95 -36.26
N SER A 77 -5.45 9.53 -37.20
CA SER A 77 -6.93 9.53 -37.20
C SER A 77 -7.54 8.27 -37.81
N ALA A 78 -6.75 7.43 -38.47
CA ALA A 78 -7.22 6.16 -39.03
C ALA A 78 -7.64 5.16 -37.92
N SER A 79 -8.64 4.33 -38.22
CA SER A 79 -9.23 3.36 -37.28
C SER A 79 -8.20 2.41 -36.66
N ASP A 80 -7.17 2.06 -37.42
CA ASP A 80 -6.17 1.07 -37.01
C ASP A 80 -5.26 1.63 -35.90
N PHE A 81 -4.90 2.91 -35.97
CA PHE A 81 -4.12 3.59 -34.95
C PHE A 81 -4.91 3.82 -33.65
N LYS A 82 -6.22 4.01 -33.74
CA LYS A 82 -7.10 4.12 -32.56
C LYS A 82 -7.09 2.85 -31.73
N THR A 83 -7.02 1.68 -32.37
CA THR A 83 -6.93 0.38 -31.69
C THR A 83 -5.59 0.21 -30.97
N LEU A 84 -4.49 0.63 -31.61
CA LEU A 84 -3.16 0.66 -31.00
C LEU A 84 -3.14 1.58 -29.76
N CYS A 85 -3.68 2.80 -29.88
CA CYS A 85 -3.75 3.75 -28.77
C CYS A 85 -4.54 3.21 -27.57
N ASN A 86 -5.69 2.56 -27.81
CA ASN A 86 -6.51 1.99 -26.74
C ASN A 86 -5.86 0.77 -26.07
N THR A 87 -4.95 0.09 -26.76
CA THR A 87 -4.26 -1.11 -26.26
C THR A 87 -2.95 -0.77 -25.55
N GLN A 88 -2.37 0.40 -25.84
CA GLN A 88 -1.11 0.85 -25.26
C GLN A 88 -1.29 1.26 -23.80
N LYS A 89 -0.67 0.52 -22.89
CA LYS A 89 -0.68 0.82 -21.45
C LYS A 89 0.63 1.49 -21.07
N MET A 90 0.55 2.74 -20.61
CA MET A 90 1.69 3.48 -20.06
C MET A 90 1.63 3.46 -18.53
N ARG A 91 2.79 3.20 -17.90
CA ARG A 91 2.93 3.32 -16.46
C ARG A 91 3.07 4.80 -16.11
N THR A 92 2.02 5.36 -15.51
CA THR A 92 2.02 6.74 -15.01
C THR A 92 2.32 6.76 -13.52
N THR A 93 3.11 7.74 -13.07
CA THR A 93 3.45 7.95 -11.66
C THR A 93 2.34 8.65 -10.87
N LEU A 94 1.32 9.17 -11.57
CA LEU A 94 0.16 9.82 -10.98
C LEU A 94 -0.83 8.81 -10.34
N TYR A 95 -0.78 7.55 -10.77
CA TYR A 95 -1.65 6.50 -10.25
C TYR A 95 -0.81 5.29 -9.82
N ALA A 96 -0.79 5.00 -8.52
CA ALA A 96 -0.10 3.83 -7.99
C ALA A 96 -0.81 2.55 -8.48
N SER A 97 -0.07 1.69 -9.18
CA SER A 97 -0.54 0.36 -9.57
C SER A 97 -0.50 -0.57 -8.36
N PHE A 98 -1.51 -0.50 -7.50
CA PHE A 98 -1.74 -1.52 -6.47
C PHE A 98 -2.30 -2.78 -7.13
N SER A 99 -1.83 -3.96 -6.68
CA SER A 99 -2.45 -5.21 -7.07
C SER A 99 -3.89 -5.22 -6.53
N LEU A 100 -4.86 -4.99 -7.42
CA LEU A 100 -6.29 -5.02 -7.11
C LEU A 100 -6.67 -6.35 -6.45
N PHE A 101 -6.01 -7.43 -6.83
CA PHE A 101 -6.15 -8.74 -6.21
C PHE A 101 -5.75 -8.73 -4.72
N GLY A 102 -4.61 -8.15 -4.39
CA GLY A 102 -4.15 -8.05 -3.00
C GLY A 102 -5.08 -7.20 -2.14
N LEU A 103 -5.56 -6.08 -2.69
CA LEU A 103 -6.49 -5.20 -1.99
C LEU A 103 -7.82 -5.89 -1.71
N ILE A 104 -8.42 -6.56 -2.71
CA ILE A 104 -9.65 -7.34 -2.54
C ILE A 104 -9.45 -8.47 -1.53
N SER A 105 -8.31 -9.16 -1.57
CA SER A 105 -8.01 -10.26 -0.65
C SER A 105 -7.99 -9.78 0.82
N ILE A 106 -7.30 -8.68 1.11
CA ILE A 106 -7.22 -8.14 2.47
C ILE A 106 -8.60 -7.69 2.97
N PHE A 107 -9.38 -7.01 2.12
CA PHE A 107 -10.74 -6.61 2.49
C PHE A 107 -11.66 -7.80 2.75
N LEU A 108 -11.63 -8.84 1.90
CA LEU A 108 -12.44 -10.04 2.09
C LEU A 108 -12.09 -10.77 3.37
N VAL A 109 -10.80 -10.97 3.66
CA VAL A 109 -10.35 -11.63 4.88
C VAL A 109 -10.74 -10.81 6.11
N GLY A 110 -10.55 -9.48 6.08
CA GLY A 110 -10.93 -8.60 7.18
C GLY A 110 -12.44 -8.60 7.46
N ILE A 111 -13.27 -8.57 6.41
CA ILE A 111 -14.73 -8.69 6.53
C ILE A 111 -15.11 -10.05 7.11
N LEU A 112 -14.51 -11.14 6.63
CA LEU A 112 -14.83 -12.49 7.11
C LEU A 112 -14.46 -12.66 8.59
N LEU A 113 -13.31 -12.14 9.02
CA LEU A 113 -12.93 -12.13 10.44
C LEU A 113 -13.90 -11.30 11.29
N SER A 114 -14.28 -10.11 10.82
CA SER A 114 -15.22 -9.24 11.52
C SER A 114 -16.60 -9.91 11.66
N VAL A 115 -17.11 -10.51 10.58
CA VAL A 115 -18.37 -11.26 10.59
C VAL A 115 -18.29 -12.46 11.53
N ALA A 116 -17.18 -13.21 11.53
CA ALA A 116 -16.98 -14.32 12.44
C ALA A 116 -17.07 -13.86 13.90
N SER A 117 -16.45 -12.73 14.26
CA SER A 117 -16.53 -12.14 15.60
C SER A 117 -17.97 -11.82 16.01
N TYR A 118 -18.78 -11.21 15.13
CA TYR A 118 -20.18 -10.92 15.44
C TYR A 118 -21.06 -12.18 15.54
N VAL A 119 -20.78 -13.19 14.70
CA VAL A 119 -21.54 -14.44 14.71
C VAL A 119 -21.25 -15.25 15.96
N LEU A 120 -20.01 -15.27 16.45
CA LEU A 120 -19.62 -15.98 17.68
C LEU A 120 -20.47 -15.54 18.88
N GLU A 121 -20.65 -14.23 19.06
CA GLU A 121 -21.46 -13.68 20.15
C GLU A 121 -22.96 -13.97 20.00
N SER A 122 -23.47 -13.96 18.77
CA SER A 122 -24.87 -14.34 18.51
C SER A 122 -25.10 -15.84 18.70
N LEU A 123 -24.15 -16.67 18.28
CA LEU A 123 -24.23 -18.12 18.36
C LEU A 123 -24.17 -18.58 19.82
N SER A 124 -23.33 -17.97 20.66
CA SER A 124 -23.28 -18.28 22.10
C SER A 124 -24.63 -18.00 22.75
N CYS A 125 -25.23 -16.84 22.49
CA CYS A 125 -26.55 -16.49 23.03
C CYS A 125 -27.63 -17.54 22.66
N VAL A 126 -27.67 -17.97 21.40
CA VAL A 126 -28.63 -18.99 20.93
C VAL A 126 -28.35 -20.36 21.55
N LEU A 127 -27.09 -20.80 21.59
CA LEU A 127 -26.72 -22.10 22.18
C LEU A 127 -27.04 -22.17 23.68
N HIS A 128 -26.87 -21.07 24.42
CA HIS A 128 -27.18 -21.01 25.84
C HIS A 128 -28.68 -21.01 26.13
N THR A 129 -29.52 -20.38 25.30
CA THR A 129 -30.99 -20.51 25.44
C THR A 129 -31.46 -21.96 25.29
N ARG A 130 -30.66 -22.81 24.63
CA ARG A 130 -30.94 -24.24 24.42
C ARG A 130 -30.34 -25.15 25.51
N GLY A 131 -29.73 -24.57 26.55
CA GLY A 131 -29.24 -25.28 27.74
C GLY A 131 -27.84 -25.89 27.64
N TYR A 132 -27.09 -25.61 26.56
CA TYR A 132 -25.71 -26.09 26.42
C TYR A 132 -24.72 -25.13 27.10
N GLY A 133 -23.73 -25.68 27.83
CA GLY A 133 -22.53 -24.94 28.27
C GLY A 133 -22.76 -23.80 29.26
N GLN A 134 -23.72 -23.90 30.19
CA GLN A 134 -24.06 -22.81 31.13
C GLN A 134 -22.90 -22.35 32.02
N TYR A 135 -21.97 -23.26 32.37
CA TYR A 135 -20.81 -22.91 33.19
C TYR A 135 -19.78 -22.10 32.39
N GLU A 136 -19.43 -22.56 31.19
CA GLU A 136 -18.45 -21.90 30.31
C GLU A 136 -18.93 -20.50 29.88
N ASP A 137 -20.23 -20.32 29.67
CA ASP A 137 -20.84 -19.01 29.43
C ASP A 137 -20.68 -18.05 30.60
N LEU A 138 -20.92 -18.56 31.81
CA LEU A 138 -20.84 -17.76 33.01
C LEU A 138 -19.39 -17.36 33.29
N GLU A 139 -18.45 -18.28 33.06
CA GLU A 139 -17.02 -18.00 33.12
C GLU A 139 -16.60 -16.92 32.12
N TRP A 140 -17.05 -17.05 30.86
CA TRP A 140 -16.82 -16.04 29.82
C TRP A 140 -17.39 -14.67 30.18
N LYS A 141 -18.62 -14.64 30.71
CA LYS A 141 -19.30 -13.41 31.12
C LYS A 141 -18.65 -12.74 32.34
N ILE A 142 -18.27 -13.52 33.36
CA ILE A 142 -17.59 -12.99 34.55
C ILE A 142 -16.24 -12.37 34.19
N ASN A 143 -15.55 -12.92 33.19
CA ASN A 143 -14.28 -12.39 32.70
C ASN A 143 -14.42 -11.16 31.78
N SER A 144 -15.65 -10.70 31.50
CA SER A 144 -15.85 -9.45 30.77
C SER A 144 -15.42 -8.24 31.61
N THR A 145 -14.97 -7.18 30.94
CA THR A 145 -14.39 -5.99 31.61
C THR A 145 -15.33 -5.35 32.64
N MET A 146 -16.62 -5.22 32.31
CA MET A 146 -17.62 -4.65 33.23
C MET A 146 -17.90 -5.55 34.43
N GLN A 147 -17.86 -6.87 34.25
CA GLN A 147 -18.05 -7.83 35.34
C GLN A 147 -16.83 -7.93 36.26
N LEU A 148 -15.62 -7.79 35.71
CA LEU A 148 -14.39 -7.63 36.50
C LEU A 148 -14.38 -6.32 37.29
N GLN A 149 -14.83 -5.22 36.68
CA GLN A 149 -14.99 -3.96 37.39
C GLN A 149 -16.00 -4.13 38.54
N ARG A 150 -17.16 -4.72 38.27
CA ARG A 150 -18.17 -5.05 39.28
C ARG A 150 -17.59 -5.88 40.43
N SER A 151 -16.85 -6.95 40.13
CA SER A 151 -16.30 -7.83 41.17
C SER A 151 -15.28 -7.12 42.04
N ALA A 152 -14.51 -6.16 41.48
CA ALA A 152 -13.65 -5.29 42.25
C ALA A 152 -14.45 -4.39 43.22
N TYR A 153 -15.47 -3.67 42.74
CA TYR A 153 -16.32 -2.84 43.61
C TYR A 153 -17.06 -3.65 44.68
N GLU A 154 -17.56 -4.84 44.33
CA GLU A 154 -18.23 -5.74 45.26
C GLU A 154 -17.26 -6.25 46.35
N ALA A 155 -15.98 -6.49 46.03
CA ALA A 155 -14.96 -6.85 47.01
C ALA A 155 -14.67 -5.73 48.02
N PHE A 156 -14.82 -4.47 47.62
CA PHE A 156 -14.74 -3.30 48.51
C PHE A 156 -16.09 -2.99 49.20
N GLY A 157 -17.15 -3.74 48.91
CA GLY A 157 -18.48 -3.52 49.49
C GLY A 157 -19.23 -2.32 48.91
N ILE A 158 -18.87 -1.86 47.71
CA ILE A 158 -19.43 -0.67 47.06
C ILE A 158 -20.49 -1.07 46.02
N GLY A 159 -21.67 -0.47 46.13
CA GLY A 159 -22.79 -0.63 45.20
C GLY A 159 -23.66 -1.88 45.43
N THR A 160 -24.96 -1.74 45.23
CA THR A 160 -25.91 -2.85 45.21
C THR A 160 -26.15 -3.28 43.77
N TRP A 161 -25.56 -4.41 43.40
CA TRP A 161 -25.56 -4.89 42.02
C TRP A 161 -26.80 -5.73 41.68
N SER A 162 -27.29 -5.55 40.46
CA SER A 162 -28.34 -6.36 39.83
C SER A 162 -27.85 -6.89 38.47
N ASN A 163 -28.48 -7.95 37.96
CA ASN A 163 -28.09 -8.62 36.70
C ASN A 163 -26.63 -9.14 36.68
N CYS A 164 -26.12 -9.66 37.80
CA CYS A 164 -24.74 -10.14 37.94
C CYS A 164 -24.35 -11.31 37.01
N THR A 165 -25.33 -11.98 36.39
CA THR A 165 -25.12 -13.07 35.42
C THR A 165 -25.24 -12.65 33.95
N ARG A 166 -25.54 -11.37 33.66
CA ARG A 166 -25.60 -10.82 32.30
C ARG A 166 -24.28 -10.12 31.95
N THR A 167 -24.06 -9.83 30.67
CA THR A 167 -22.83 -9.16 30.19
C THR A 167 -22.65 -7.76 30.79
N ILE A 168 -23.75 -7.04 31.03
CA ILE A 168 -23.73 -5.67 31.56
C ILE A 168 -24.38 -5.68 32.95
N PRO A 169 -23.59 -5.53 34.04
CA PRO A 169 -24.14 -5.37 35.38
C PRO A 169 -24.69 -3.96 35.59
N ILE A 170 -25.72 -3.84 36.41
CA ILE A 170 -26.43 -2.58 36.64
C ILE A 170 -26.51 -2.33 38.15
N THR A 171 -26.09 -1.14 38.59
CA THR A 171 -26.28 -0.67 39.98
C THR A 171 -27.72 -0.25 40.22
N LYS A 172 -28.12 -0.11 41.49
CA LYS A 172 -29.41 0.52 41.79
C LYS A 172 -29.37 2.00 41.42
N GLU A 173 -30.56 2.57 41.20
CA GLU A 173 -30.71 3.99 40.92
C GLU A 173 -30.10 4.82 42.06
N ASP A 174 -29.42 5.91 41.69
CA ASP A 174 -28.83 6.91 42.59
C ASP A 174 -27.65 6.42 43.48
N GLU A 175 -27.00 5.30 43.13
CA GLU A 175 -25.78 4.85 43.79
C GLU A 175 -24.52 5.50 43.19
N VAL A 176 -23.70 6.11 44.06
CA VAL A 176 -22.40 6.67 43.68
C VAL A 176 -21.36 5.55 43.67
N LEU A 177 -20.71 5.35 42.52
CA LEU A 177 -19.58 4.43 42.40
C LEU A 177 -18.32 5.07 42.99
N GLY A 178 -17.47 4.25 43.58
CA GLY A 178 -16.22 4.69 44.19
C GLY A 178 -15.31 5.39 43.18
N SER A 179 -14.64 6.44 43.64
CA SER A 179 -13.69 7.18 42.82
C SER A 179 -12.27 6.65 43.02
N LEU A 180 -11.36 6.98 42.11
CA LEU A 180 -9.96 6.60 42.27
C LEU A 180 -9.33 7.47 43.37
N ASP A 181 -8.82 6.85 44.42
CA ASP A 181 -7.97 7.51 45.40
C ASP A 181 -6.56 7.69 44.83
N ILE A 182 -6.08 8.93 44.83
CA ILE A 182 -4.78 9.33 44.27
C ILE A 182 -3.81 9.76 45.37
N LEU A 183 -4.13 9.50 46.63
CA LEU A 183 -3.27 9.84 47.77
C LEU A 183 -1.91 9.14 47.71
N ASP A 184 -1.86 7.90 47.20
CA ASP A 184 -0.63 7.18 46.89
C ASP A 184 -0.54 6.89 45.38
N PRO A 185 0.28 7.64 44.62
CA PRO A 185 0.42 7.45 43.19
C PRO A 185 1.13 6.14 42.80
N GLU A 186 1.83 5.48 43.72
CA GLU A 186 2.45 4.17 43.46
C GLU A 186 1.50 3.00 43.75
N HIS A 187 0.39 3.24 44.47
CA HIS A 187 -0.63 2.23 44.77
C HIS A 187 -2.05 2.82 44.81
N PRO A 188 -2.63 3.17 43.66
CA PRO A 188 -3.97 3.76 43.61
C PRO A 188 -5.04 2.71 43.97
N LEU A 189 -5.94 3.10 44.87
CA LEU A 189 -7.06 2.27 45.35
C LEU A 189 -8.40 2.90 44.97
N ILE A 190 -9.47 2.12 45.06
CA ILE A 190 -10.84 2.60 44.85
C ILE A 190 -11.41 2.98 46.23
N CYS A 191 -11.98 4.18 46.37
CA CYS A 191 -12.58 4.70 47.60
C CYS A 191 -14.05 5.12 47.45
#